data_AF-A0A943ZZJ9-F1
#
_entry.id   AF-A0A943ZZJ9-F1
#
_cell.length_a   1.000
_cell.length_b   1.000
_cell.length_c   1.000
_cell.angle_alpha   90.00
_cell.angle_beta   90.00
_cell.angle_gamma   90.00
#
_symmetry.space_group_name_H-M   'P 1'
#
loop_
_entity.id
_entity.type
_entity.pdbx_description
1 polymer ?
#
loop_
_entity_poly.entity_id
_entity_poly.type
_entity_poly.pdbx_seq_one_letter_code
_entity_poly.pdbx_strand_id
1 'polypeptide(L)' 'MSRNFFDYDDGDFAYTISNNMAIDSDGDLLMRMGDNMAMNMVSGDLHFISGWSDDDD' A
#
# COMPACT_ATOMS: atom_id res chain seq x y z
N MET A 1 -2.91 12.05 9.19
CA MET A 1 -1.73 11.33 9.74
C MET A 1 -1.06 10.59 8.59
N SER A 2 0.26 10.45 8.52
CA SER A 2 0.87 9.55 7.54
C SER A 2 0.35 8.14 7.81
N ARG A 3 -0.42 7.56 6.88
CA ARG A 3 -0.94 6.21 7.04
C ARG A 3 0.12 5.25 6.54
N ASN A 4 0.38 4.24 7.34
CA ASN A 4 1.19 3.12 6.94
C ASN A 4 0.36 1.86 7.10
N PHE A 5 0.63 0.91 6.23
CA PHE A 5 0.04 -0.42 6.28
C PHE A 5 1.15 -1.44 6.13
N PHE A 6 0.91 -2.62 6.67
CA PHE A 6 1.84 -3.74 6.57
C PHE A 6 1.55 -4.51 5.29
N ASP A 7 2.59 -4.82 4.54
CA ASP A 7 2.56 -5.73 3.40
C ASP A 7 2.86 -7.15 3.88
N TYR A 8 1.92 -8.07 3.69
CA TYR A 8 2.08 -9.46 4.11
C TYR A 8 2.93 -10.29 3.14
N ASP A 9 3.03 -9.87 1.89
CA ASP A 9 3.79 -10.58 0.87
C ASP A 9 5.27 -10.23 0.97
N ASP A 10 5.60 -8.95 1.15
CA ASP A 10 6.99 -8.47 1.32
C ASP A 10 7.46 -8.52 2.78
N GLY A 11 6.52 -8.52 3.72
CA GLY A 11 6.81 -8.57 5.17
C GLY A 11 7.36 -7.25 5.72
N ASP A 12 7.02 -6.12 5.09
CA ASP A 12 7.47 -4.78 5.45
C ASP A 12 6.30 -3.80 5.64
N PHE A 13 6.61 -2.52 5.82
CA PHE A 13 5.60 -1.47 5.88
C PHE A 13 5.68 -0.57 4.65
N ALA A 14 4.52 -0.25 4.10
CA ALA A 14 4.37 0.79 3.10
C ALA A 14 3.72 2.04 3.68
N TYR A 15 4.07 3.18 3.09
CA TYR A 15 3.67 4.51 3.51
C TYR A 15 2.81 5.15 2.43
N THR A 16 1.58 5.51 2.78
CA THR A 16 0.69 6.22 1.86
C THR A 16 1.24 7.61 1.57
N ILE A 17 1.47 7.90 0.29
CA ILE A 17 1.87 9.22 -0.21
C ILE A 17 0.66 10.03 -0.71
N SER A 18 -0.44 9.34 -1.03
CA SER A 18 -1.74 9.92 -1.37
C SER A 18 -2.86 8.95 -1.00
N ASN A 19 -4.13 9.34 -1.19
CA ASN A 19 -5.28 8.47 -0.93
C ASN A 19 -5.17 7.09 -1.59
N ASN A 20 -4.61 7.02 -2.80
CA ASN A 20 -4.61 5.80 -3.61
C ASN A 20 -3.20 5.35 -4.05
N MET A 21 -2.14 6.02 -3.57
CA MET A 21 -0.74 5.64 -3.83
C MET A 21 0.07 5.56 -2.54
N ALA A 22 0.97 4.60 -2.48
CA ALA A 22 1.89 4.35 -1.38
C ALA A 22 3.28 3.99 -1.92
N ILE A 23 4.28 4.06 -1.06
CA ILE A 23 5.64 3.59 -1.32
C ILE A 23 6.02 2.60 -0.23
N ASP A 24 6.51 1.43 -0.60
CA ASP A 24 7.01 0.45 0.37
C ASP A 24 8.40 0.82 0.92
N SER A 25 8.99 -0.04 1.76
CA SER A 25 10.32 0.23 2.32
C SER A 25 11.45 0.00 1.30
N ASP A 26 11.20 -0.78 0.25
CA ASP A 26 12.14 -1.06 -0.84
C ASP A 26 12.15 0.05 -1.91
N GLY A 27 11.13 0.91 -1.90
CA GLY A 27 10.97 2.05 -2.80
C GLY A 27 10.04 1.78 -3.99
N ASP A 28 9.32 0.67 -4.01
CA ASP A 28 8.33 0.39 -5.04
C ASP A 28 7.03 1.16 -4.79
N LEU A 29 6.40 1.55 -5.90
CA LEU A 29 5.16 2.30 -5.89
C LEU A 29 3.98 1.34 -5.88
N LEU A 30 3.16 1.47 -4.85
CA LEU A 30 1.93 0.70 -4.67
C LEU A 30 0.72 1.58 -4.99
N MET A 31 -0.29 0.99 -5.63
CA MET A 31 -1.60 1.60 -5.89
C MET A 31 -2.69 0.84 -5.14
N ARG A 32 -3.60 1.55 -4.48
CA ARG A 32 -4.72 0.94 -3.76
C ARG A 32 -5.70 0.29 -4.74
N MET A 33 -5.91 -1.02 -4.58
CA MET A 33 -6.92 -1.80 -5.30
C MET A 33 -8.18 -2.04 -4.46
N GLY A 34 -8.05 -1.99 -3.14
CA GLY A 34 -9.13 -2.07 -2.17
C GLY A 34 -8.63 -1.86 -0.76
N ASP A 35 -9.47 -2.09 0.24
CA ASP A 35 -9.10 -1.87 1.64
C ASP A 35 -7.94 -2.76 2.10
N ASN A 36 -7.78 -3.97 1.56
CA ASN A 36 -6.76 -4.93 1.97
C ASN A 36 -5.88 -5.40 0.81
N MET A 37 -5.91 -4.68 -0.32
CA MET A 37 -5.15 -5.03 -1.50
C MET A 37 -4.50 -3.80 -2.13
N ALA A 38 -3.22 -3.94 -2.47
CA ALA A 38 -2.45 -3.00 -3.25
C ALA A 38 -1.89 -3.67 -4.51
N MET A 39 -1.52 -2.88 -5.52
CA MET A 39 -0.84 -3.34 -6.72
C MET A 39 0.51 -2.64 -6.85
N ASN A 40 1.58 -3.39 -7.08
CA ASN A 40 2.88 -2.84 -7.45
C ASN A 40 2.83 -2.29 -8.89
N MET A 41 3.17 -1.01 -9.07
CA MET A 41 3.10 -0.33 -10.36
C MET A 41 4.28 -0.68 -11.29
N VAL A 42 5.36 -1.26 -10.75
CA VAL A 42 6.55 -1.69 -11.49
C VAL A 42 6.37 -3.12 -11.99
N SER A 43 6.01 -4.05 -11.12
CA SER A 43 5.83 -5.47 -11.48
C SER A 43 4.42 -5.81 -11.97
N GLY A 44 3.40 -5.09 -11.50
CA GLY A 44 1.99 -5.40 -11.74
C GLY A 44 1.40 -6.42 -10.78
N ASP A 45 2.16 -6.84 -9.75
CA ASP A 45 1.73 -7.85 -8.79
C ASP A 45 0.74 -7.27 -7.77
N LEU A 46 -0.14 -8.13 -7.25
CA LEU A 46 -1.10 -7.79 -6.21
C LEU A 46 -0.56 -8.22 -4.85
N HIS A 47 -0.56 -7.30 -3.90
CA HIS A 47 -0.04 -7.48 -2.56
C HIS A 47 -1.19 -7.42 -1.55
N PHE A 48 -1.20 -8.36 -0.60
CA PHE A 48 -2.15 -8.38 0.50
C PHE A 48 -1.64 -7.54 1.66
N ILE A 49 -2.46 -6.60 2.12
CA ILE A 49 -2.04 -5.59 3.09
C ILE A 49 -2.97 -5.52 4.32
N SER A 50 -2.45 -5.05 5.44
CA SER A 50 -3.17 -4.99 6.72
C SER A 50 -4.40 -4.07 6.73
N GLY A 51 -4.48 -3.13 5.79
CA GLY A 51 -5.58 -2.17 5.71
C GLY A 51 -5.11 -0.80 5.21
N TRP A 52 -5.61 -0.37 4.07
CA TRP A 52 -5.40 0.95 3.49
C TRP A 52 -6.71 1.74 3.57
N SER A 53 -6.92 2.36 4.72
CA SER A 53 -8.07 3.24 4.97
C SER A 53 -8.01 4.50 4.10
N ASP A 54 -9.13 4.89 3.51
CA ASP A 54 -9.36 6.23 2.96
C ASP A 54 -9.67 7.23 4.10
N ASP A 55 -9.32 8.51 3.94
CA ASP A 55 -9.37 9.52 5.03
C ASP A 55 -10.76 10.13 5.20
N ASP A 56 -11.77 9.45 4.65
CA ASP A 56 -13.18 9.83 4.65
C ASP A 56 -13.96 9.23 5.84
N ASP A 57 -13.41 9.35 7.06
CA ASP A 57 -14.13 9.12 8.33
C ASP A 57 -13.97 10.32 9.29
#